data_AF-A0A5E7CTS6-F1
#
_entry.id   AF-A0A5E7CTS6-F1
#
_cell.length_a   1.000
_cell.length_b   1.000
_cell.length_c   1.000
_cell.angle_alpha   90.00
_cell.angle_beta   90.00
_cell.angle_gamma   90.00
#
_symmetry.space_group_name_H-M   'P 1'
#
loop_
_entity.id
_entity.type
_entity.pdbx_description
1 polymer ?
#
loop_
_entity_poly.entity_id
_entity_poly.type
_entity_poly.pdbx_seq_one_letter_code
_entity_poly.pdbx_strand_id
1 'polypeptide(L)'
;MSKNAREAKSSRAFFYGGKIVMSGSGSAITTTGVRGFGLSVEGAGSQAQVADTAMQVSGSRAFGISIKAGGTALVNNSSVALNGSTGPFSPAVQVEGIGSNLTINNSNVSTTTPTVAVGVGVTARDGANLIISNSTITTTGPNSAALTASSLTGSPGTVTANNVTITTSGDDNAMGAIADLNGTMILNGGTITTSGNQVRQSSYAHGLGARNPGGNLTANGTVVHTSGLSAMGVWSDDGGNSILNDVRIAGELERYLDHNPWHRCLRASRGTRHAEWRHHRQQCLTCAPLPNRHLRCPPMTQRYEYSLHRSSVDADAFSSTVVRLATTSACPTGGKPTLAWITRQTRRLRSSSPPAIRNRLMGIAIATRACSV
;
A
#
# COMPACT_ATOMS: atom_id res chain seq x y z
N MET A 1 35.49 13.30 30.61
CA MET A 1 34.35 13.12 31.53
C MET A 1 33.10 12.82 30.73
N SER A 2 32.68 11.56 30.69
CA SER A 2 31.48 11.07 29.99
C SER A 2 30.25 11.39 30.84
N LYS A 3 29.38 12.28 30.34
CA LYS A 3 28.02 12.45 30.89
C LYS A 3 27.09 11.55 30.08
N ASN A 4 26.66 10.46 30.70
CA ASN A 4 25.56 9.61 30.24
C ASN A 4 24.31 10.49 30.06
N ALA A 5 23.92 10.74 28.80
CA ALA A 5 22.66 11.41 28.48
C ALA A 5 21.50 10.43 28.77
N ARG A 6 20.91 10.54 29.96
CA ARG A 6 19.67 9.84 30.31
C ARG A 6 18.53 10.85 30.16
N GLU A 7 17.70 10.64 29.14
CA GLU A 7 16.49 11.40 28.77
C GLU A 7 16.70 12.81 28.18
N ALA A 8 16.52 12.91 26.85
CA ALA A 8 16.28 14.18 26.17
C ALA A 8 14.79 14.33 25.85
N LYS A 9 14.20 15.49 26.17
CA LYS A 9 12.77 15.79 25.90
C LYS A 9 12.49 16.20 24.44
N SER A 10 13.53 16.50 23.67
CA SER A 10 13.53 16.71 22.22
C SER A 10 14.97 16.96 21.79
N SER A 11 15.35 16.57 20.57
CA SER A 11 16.65 16.91 20.00
C SER A 11 16.46 17.77 18.75
N ARG A 12 17.12 18.94 18.71
CA ARG A 12 17.03 19.90 17.59
C ARG A 12 18.44 20.41 17.25
N ALA A 13 18.87 20.24 16.00
CA ALA A 13 20.04 20.94 15.47
C ALA A 13 19.57 22.25 14.83
N PHE A 14 20.15 23.39 15.26
CA PHE A 14 19.77 24.71 14.76
C PHE A 14 20.35 25.00 13.38
N PHE A 15 19.64 25.87 12.66
CA PHE A 15 19.99 26.49 11.39
C PHE A 15 21.48 26.87 11.35
N TYR A 16 22.17 26.41 10.31
CA TYR A 16 23.60 26.61 10.01
C TYR A 16 24.58 25.70 10.78
N GLY A 17 24.63 24.42 10.38
CA GLY A 17 25.80 23.55 10.65
C GLY A 17 25.83 22.85 12.01
N GLY A 18 24.73 22.86 12.77
CA GLY A 18 24.68 22.18 14.07
C GLY A 18 24.83 20.66 13.94
N LYS A 19 25.56 20.02 14.87
CA LYS A 19 25.73 18.56 14.90
C LYS A 19 25.18 17.95 16.19
N ILE A 20 24.31 16.96 16.05
CA ILE A 20 23.86 16.08 17.15
C ILE A 20 24.54 14.72 16.99
N VAL A 21 25.06 14.19 18.08
CA VAL A 21 25.47 12.79 18.19
C VAL A 21 24.82 12.19 19.43
N MET A 22 24.03 11.14 19.24
CA MET A 22 23.37 10.40 20.32
C MET A 22 23.60 8.91 20.10
N SER A 23 24.10 8.22 21.12
CA SER A 23 24.40 6.79 21.03
C SER A 23 24.47 6.17 22.42
N GLY A 24 24.29 4.85 22.49
CA GLY A 24 24.50 4.05 23.69
C GLY A 24 23.22 3.39 24.19
N SER A 25 23.38 2.16 24.70
CA SER A 25 22.28 1.33 25.21
C SER A 25 21.42 2.08 26.24
N GLY A 26 20.12 2.15 26.01
CA GLY A 26 19.17 2.83 26.89
C GLY A 26 19.02 4.33 26.62
N SER A 27 19.66 4.86 25.56
CA SER A 27 19.37 6.20 25.07
C SER A 27 17.90 6.30 24.68
N ALA A 28 17.21 7.31 25.21
CA ALA A 28 15.80 7.52 24.95
C ALA A 28 15.48 9.00 24.74
N ILE A 29 14.58 9.25 23.80
CA ILE A 29 13.93 10.53 23.58
C ILE A 29 12.43 10.32 23.75
N THR A 30 11.83 11.05 24.68
CA THR A 30 10.38 10.98 24.90
C THR A 30 9.77 12.36 24.75
N THR A 31 8.80 12.49 23.84
CA THR A 31 8.15 13.76 23.56
C THR A 31 6.62 13.61 23.58
N THR A 32 5.94 14.46 24.36
CA THR A 32 4.48 14.42 24.53
C THR A 32 3.80 15.75 24.21
N GLY A 33 4.58 16.84 24.08
CA GLY A 33 4.06 18.16 23.78
C GLY A 33 3.63 18.33 22.33
N VAL A 34 2.71 19.25 22.07
CA VAL A 34 2.31 19.64 20.70
C VAL A 34 3.54 20.06 19.89
N ARG A 35 3.72 19.52 18.68
CA ARG A 35 4.92 19.69 17.84
C ARG A 35 6.24 19.31 18.53
N GLY A 36 6.17 18.43 19.53
CA GLY A 36 7.35 17.87 20.20
C GLY A 36 8.02 16.82 19.32
N PHE A 37 8.90 17.24 18.42
CA PHE A 37 9.64 16.31 17.56
C PHE A 37 10.70 15.54 18.35
N GLY A 38 10.84 14.25 18.08
CA GLY A 38 11.90 13.43 18.67
C GLY A 38 13.28 13.93 18.23
N LEU A 39 13.48 13.94 16.92
CA LEU A 39 14.65 14.50 16.25
C LEU A 39 14.23 15.51 15.19
N SER A 40 14.84 16.70 15.23
CA SER A 40 14.70 17.72 14.19
C SER A 40 16.09 18.14 13.70
N VAL A 41 16.34 18.03 12.39
CA VAL A 41 17.56 18.53 11.75
C VAL A 41 17.18 19.46 10.62
N GLU A 42 17.53 20.73 10.77
CA GLU A 42 17.08 21.78 9.84
C GLU A 42 18.24 22.65 9.38
N GLY A 43 18.25 22.97 8.10
CA GLY A 43 19.25 23.83 7.48
C GLY A 43 20.43 23.06 6.88
N ALA A 44 20.99 23.63 5.81
CA ALA A 44 22.16 23.07 5.14
C ALA A 44 23.34 22.95 6.11
N GLY A 45 24.04 21.81 6.04
CA GLY A 45 25.18 21.50 6.90
C GLY A 45 24.82 20.98 8.30
N SER A 46 23.56 21.12 8.73
CA SER A 46 23.09 20.55 9.99
C SER A 46 23.05 19.02 9.91
N GLN A 47 23.54 18.36 10.94
CA GLN A 47 23.75 16.92 10.96
C GLN A 47 23.25 16.27 12.25
N ALA A 48 22.72 15.05 12.15
CA ALA A 48 22.53 14.17 13.30
C ALA A 48 23.05 12.76 13.04
N GLN A 49 23.67 12.18 14.06
CA GLN A 49 23.99 10.75 14.11
C GLN A 49 23.33 10.18 15.35
N VAL A 50 22.38 9.28 15.17
CA VAL A 50 21.63 8.64 16.24
C VAL A 50 21.81 7.14 16.14
N ALA A 51 22.27 6.52 17.22
CA ALA A 51 22.46 5.08 17.33
C ALA A 51 21.84 4.54 18.62
N ASP A 52 21.37 3.30 18.62
CA ASP A 52 20.92 2.58 19.83
C ASP A 52 19.92 3.36 20.69
N THR A 53 19.03 4.13 20.04
CA THR A 53 18.15 5.09 20.71
C THR A 53 16.69 4.75 20.48
N ALA A 54 15.89 4.78 21.55
CA ALA A 54 14.44 4.67 21.49
C ALA A 54 13.79 6.06 21.47
N MET A 55 13.13 6.41 20.38
CA MET A 55 12.35 7.64 20.22
C MET A 55 10.85 7.34 20.38
N GLN A 56 10.24 7.87 21.44
CA GLN A 56 8.81 7.75 21.72
C GLN A 56 8.16 9.12 21.61
N VAL A 57 7.27 9.29 20.64
CA VAL A 57 6.62 10.55 20.33
C VAL A 57 5.11 10.37 20.37
N SER A 58 4.42 11.20 21.15
CA SER A 58 2.95 11.18 21.27
C SER A 58 2.27 12.54 21.23
N GLY A 59 3.04 13.59 21.00
CA GLY A 59 2.51 14.93 20.82
C GLY A 59 1.61 15.07 19.59
N SER A 60 0.57 15.91 19.69
CA SER A 60 -0.22 16.32 18.52
C SER A 60 0.66 17.06 17.51
N ARG A 61 0.48 16.77 16.22
CA ARG A 61 1.29 17.35 15.12
C ARG A 61 2.80 17.19 15.34
N ALA A 62 3.22 16.13 16.01
CA ALA A 62 4.62 15.79 16.22
C ALA A 62 5.08 14.74 15.20
N PHE A 63 6.38 14.74 14.92
CA PHE A 63 7.08 13.76 14.11
C PHE A 63 8.13 13.07 14.98
N GLY A 64 8.35 11.78 14.77
CA GLY A 64 9.47 11.07 15.36
C GLY A 64 10.79 11.69 14.90
N ILE A 65 10.97 11.79 13.59
CA ILE A 65 12.11 12.42 12.93
C ILE A 65 11.60 13.43 11.89
N SER A 66 12.20 14.62 11.88
CA SER A 66 11.95 15.69 10.91
C SER A 66 13.26 16.23 10.36
N ILE A 67 13.52 16.02 9.07
CA ILE A 67 14.71 16.52 8.37
C ILE A 67 14.28 17.50 7.29
N LYS A 68 14.77 18.75 7.35
CA LYS A 68 14.33 19.82 6.45
C LYS A 68 15.46 20.72 5.97
N ALA A 69 15.20 21.42 4.87
CA ALA A 69 16.00 22.55 4.38
C ALA A 69 17.51 22.25 4.24
N GLY A 70 17.88 21.06 3.75
CA GLY A 70 19.28 20.66 3.56
C GLY A 70 19.91 19.92 4.74
N GLY A 71 19.16 19.64 5.80
CA GLY A 71 19.64 18.85 6.94
C GLY A 71 19.94 17.40 6.57
N THR A 72 20.91 16.78 7.25
CA THR A 72 21.28 15.38 7.03
C THR A 72 21.25 14.58 8.32
N ALA A 73 20.75 13.34 8.30
CA ALA A 73 20.81 12.47 9.46
C ALA A 73 21.11 11.01 9.12
N LEU A 74 21.77 10.32 10.06
CA LEU A 74 22.00 8.89 10.08
C LEU A 74 21.38 8.31 11.35
N VAL A 75 20.51 7.32 11.21
CA VAL A 75 19.83 6.63 12.31
C VAL A 75 20.11 5.13 12.21
N ASN A 76 20.79 4.56 13.19
CA ASN A 76 21.19 3.15 13.21
C ASN A 76 20.67 2.45 14.47
N ASN A 77 20.28 1.18 14.35
CA ASN A 77 19.94 0.33 15.50
C ASN A 77 18.92 1.00 16.47
N SER A 78 17.98 1.78 15.94
CA SER A 78 17.11 2.64 16.74
C SER A 78 15.65 2.29 16.55
N SER A 79 14.78 2.82 17.41
CA SER A 79 13.34 2.72 17.24
C SER A 79 12.69 4.10 17.24
N VAL A 80 11.68 4.27 16.39
CA VAL A 80 10.85 5.47 16.31
C VAL A 80 9.40 5.03 16.43
N ALA A 81 8.80 5.31 17.58
CA ALA A 81 7.39 5.05 17.85
C ALA A 81 6.61 6.35 17.90
N LEU A 82 5.71 6.56 16.93
CA LEU A 82 4.74 7.64 16.92
C LEU A 82 3.37 7.10 17.32
N ASN A 83 2.98 7.34 18.58
CA ASN A 83 1.77 6.82 19.19
C ASN A 83 0.80 7.97 19.51
N GLY A 84 -0.45 7.91 19.05
CA GLY A 84 -1.42 8.96 19.37
C GLY A 84 -1.28 10.22 18.53
N SER A 85 -0.73 10.07 17.31
CA SER A 85 -0.71 11.13 16.30
C SER A 85 -2.13 11.67 16.07
N THR A 86 -2.37 12.87 16.57
CA THR A 86 -3.62 13.60 16.43
C THR A 86 -3.37 14.75 15.47
N GLY A 87 -3.89 14.63 14.25
CA GLY A 87 -3.82 15.65 13.22
C GLY A 87 -3.74 15.05 11.80
N PRO A 88 -4.21 15.78 10.77
CA PRO A 88 -3.98 15.38 9.39
C PRO A 88 -2.47 15.39 9.12
N PHE A 89 -1.96 14.33 8.49
CA PHE A 89 -0.57 14.21 8.03
C PHE A 89 0.52 14.33 9.11
N SER A 90 0.52 13.45 10.12
CA SER A 90 1.71 13.32 11.00
C SER A 90 2.48 12.02 10.73
N PRO A 91 3.52 12.06 9.86
CA PRO A 91 4.41 10.93 9.66
C PRO A 91 5.29 10.68 10.90
N ALA A 92 5.64 9.42 11.17
CA ALA A 92 6.69 9.14 12.16
C ALA A 92 8.04 9.68 11.69
N VAL A 93 8.32 9.64 10.39
CA VAL A 93 9.55 10.17 9.80
C VAL A 93 9.23 11.02 8.58
N GLN A 94 9.68 12.27 8.58
CA GLN A 94 9.59 13.19 7.45
C GLN A 94 10.97 13.67 7.01
N VAL A 95 11.22 13.60 5.70
CA VAL A 95 12.34 14.26 5.03
C VAL A 95 11.76 15.15 3.95
N GLU A 96 12.09 16.44 3.95
CA GLU A 96 11.46 17.42 3.06
C GLU A 96 12.45 18.48 2.58
N GLY A 97 12.47 18.73 1.29
CA GLY A 97 13.27 19.79 0.67
C GLY A 97 14.56 19.27 0.01
N ILE A 98 15.00 20.01 -1.00
CA ILE A 98 16.24 19.74 -1.73
C ILE A 98 17.42 19.69 -0.78
N GLY A 99 18.26 18.67 -0.94
CA GLY A 99 19.46 18.46 -0.12
C GLY A 99 19.18 17.89 1.27
N SER A 100 17.91 17.69 1.65
CA SER A 100 17.59 16.97 2.89
C SER A 100 17.77 15.46 2.69
N ASN A 101 18.55 14.87 3.59
CA ASN A 101 18.97 13.47 3.48
C ASN A 101 18.75 12.73 4.80
N LEU A 102 18.19 11.52 4.74
CA LEU A 102 18.12 10.63 5.89
C LEU A 102 18.50 9.21 5.48
N THR A 103 19.37 8.59 6.28
CA THR A 103 19.64 7.15 6.19
C THR A 103 19.19 6.48 7.48
N ILE A 104 18.38 5.41 7.36
CA ILE A 104 17.92 4.58 8.47
C ILE A 104 18.42 3.15 8.24
N ASN A 105 19.18 2.58 9.18
CA ASN A 105 19.62 1.19 9.11
C ASN A 105 19.25 0.40 10.36
N ASN A 106 18.91 -0.88 10.20
CA ASN A 106 18.69 -1.82 11.30
C ASN A 106 17.72 -1.27 12.36
N SER A 107 16.70 -0.52 11.95
CA SER A 107 15.85 0.24 12.85
C SER A 107 14.38 -0.13 12.67
N ASN A 108 13.56 0.27 13.64
CA ASN A 108 12.12 0.04 13.61
C ASN A 108 11.37 1.36 13.63
N VAL A 109 10.44 1.56 12.69
CA VAL A 109 9.53 2.70 12.68
C VAL A 109 8.11 2.17 12.87
N SER A 110 7.41 2.65 13.89
CA SER A 110 6.02 2.30 14.15
C SER A 110 5.14 3.54 14.25
N THR A 111 4.08 3.60 13.46
CA THR A 111 3.07 4.66 13.53
C THR A 111 1.71 4.03 13.84
N THR A 112 1.04 4.53 14.87
CA THR A 112 -0.36 4.18 15.14
C THR A 112 -1.20 5.45 15.14
N THR A 113 -2.16 5.53 14.21
CA THR A 113 -3.14 6.63 14.17
C THR A 113 -4.54 6.19 14.58
N PRO A 114 -5.27 7.04 15.33
CA PRO A 114 -6.69 6.84 15.57
C PRO A 114 -7.51 7.06 14.26
N THR A 115 -8.77 6.63 14.31
CA THR A 115 -9.69 6.34 13.19
C THR A 115 -9.94 7.42 12.14
N VAL A 116 -9.41 8.64 12.27
CA VAL A 116 -9.65 9.76 11.32
C VAL A 116 -8.38 10.39 10.76
N ALA A 117 -7.19 9.94 11.16
CA ALA A 117 -5.92 10.51 10.71
C ALA A 117 -5.21 9.61 9.70
N VAL A 118 -4.70 10.22 8.61
CA VAL A 118 -3.77 9.59 7.66
C VAL A 118 -2.47 9.28 8.40
N GLY A 119 -2.29 8.01 8.78
CA GLY A 119 -1.07 7.55 9.43
C GLY A 119 0.02 7.32 8.40
N VAL A 120 1.11 8.09 8.46
CA VAL A 120 2.26 7.85 7.59
C VAL A 120 3.40 7.27 8.42
N GLY A 121 3.99 6.17 7.96
CA GLY A 121 5.22 5.64 8.55
C GLY A 121 6.36 6.61 8.25
N VAL A 122 6.75 6.63 6.99
CA VAL A 122 7.90 7.37 6.50
C VAL A 122 7.57 8.08 5.19
N THR A 123 8.03 9.33 5.06
CA THR A 123 7.81 10.16 3.86
C THR A 123 9.06 10.91 3.41
N ALA A 124 9.28 10.95 2.10
CA ALA A 124 10.23 11.85 1.45
C ALA A 124 9.49 12.79 0.49
N ARG A 125 9.75 14.10 0.61
CA ARG A 125 9.04 15.15 -0.14
C ARG A 125 9.98 16.16 -0.78
N ASP A 126 9.60 16.67 -1.94
CA ASP A 126 10.12 17.94 -2.47
C ASP A 126 11.65 18.01 -2.61
N GLY A 127 12.22 17.05 -3.34
CA GLY A 127 13.66 16.94 -3.58
C GLY A 127 14.44 16.26 -2.44
N ALA A 128 13.76 15.77 -1.40
CA ALA A 128 14.36 15.01 -0.33
C ALA A 128 14.80 13.61 -0.79
N ASN A 129 15.85 13.10 -0.16
CA ASN A 129 16.36 11.75 -0.38
C ASN A 129 16.38 10.95 0.93
N LEU A 130 15.79 9.76 0.88
CA LEU A 130 15.65 8.87 2.03
C LEU A 130 16.10 7.46 1.66
N ILE A 131 17.01 6.90 2.45
CA ILE A 131 17.50 5.54 2.31
C ILE A 131 17.15 4.76 3.58
N ILE A 132 16.52 3.60 3.43
CA ILE A 132 16.17 2.71 4.53
C ILE A 132 16.74 1.33 4.22
N SER A 133 17.50 0.74 5.14
CA SER A 133 18.05 -0.60 4.94
C SER A 133 17.83 -1.51 6.15
N ASN A 134 17.52 -2.79 5.90
CA ASN A 134 17.42 -3.84 6.93
C ASN A 134 16.54 -3.44 8.12
N SER A 135 15.42 -2.77 7.85
CA SER A 135 14.59 -2.13 8.87
C SER A 135 13.16 -2.63 8.79
N THR A 136 12.39 -2.39 9.85
CA THR A 136 10.96 -2.70 9.90
C THR A 136 10.15 -1.42 9.95
N ILE A 137 9.05 -1.36 9.19
CA ILE A 137 8.09 -0.26 9.23
C ILE A 137 6.70 -0.85 9.47
N THR A 138 6.08 -0.47 10.58
CA THR A 138 4.72 -0.86 10.94
C THR A 138 3.84 0.37 10.96
N THR A 139 2.73 0.35 10.23
CA THR A 139 1.77 1.46 10.24
C THR A 139 0.36 0.92 10.42
N THR A 140 -0.34 1.46 11.41
CA THR A 140 -1.71 1.03 11.74
C THR A 140 -2.64 2.23 11.79
N GLY A 141 -3.79 2.10 11.12
CA GLY A 141 -4.84 3.11 11.07
C GLY A 141 -5.47 3.20 9.68
N PRO A 142 -6.70 3.72 9.56
CA PRO A 142 -7.36 3.87 8.28
C PRO A 142 -6.62 4.89 7.40
N ASN A 143 -6.62 4.68 6.08
CA ASN A 143 -5.89 5.53 5.11
C ASN A 143 -4.40 5.67 5.39
N SER A 144 -3.79 4.67 6.02
CA SER A 144 -2.39 4.77 6.42
C SER A 144 -1.44 4.39 5.29
N ALA A 145 -0.24 4.95 5.24
CA ALA A 145 0.78 4.56 4.26
C ALA A 145 2.12 4.36 4.97
N ALA A 146 2.74 3.19 4.81
CA ALA A 146 4.02 2.94 5.48
C ALA A 146 5.17 3.70 4.81
N LEU A 147 5.27 3.66 3.48
CA LEU A 147 6.21 4.47 2.70
C LEU A 147 5.49 5.38 1.71
N THR A 148 5.92 6.64 1.65
CA THR A 148 5.42 7.62 0.69
C THR A 148 6.57 8.42 0.08
N ALA A 149 6.52 8.63 -1.23
CA ALA A 149 7.42 9.50 -1.96
C ALA A 149 6.58 10.47 -2.80
N SER A 150 6.79 11.77 -2.70
CA SER A 150 6.07 12.74 -3.54
C SER A 150 6.79 14.06 -3.73
N SER A 151 6.39 14.83 -4.74
CA SER A 151 6.78 16.23 -4.84
C SER A 151 5.78 17.12 -5.56
N LEU A 152 5.51 18.27 -4.95
CA LEU A 152 4.83 19.41 -5.59
C LEU A 152 5.78 20.32 -6.36
N THR A 153 7.07 20.00 -6.35
CA THR A 153 8.14 20.71 -7.06
C THR A 153 8.62 19.88 -8.24
N GLY A 154 9.44 20.46 -9.12
CA GLY A 154 10.10 19.71 -10.19
C GLY A 154 11.19 18.74 -9.73
N SER A 155 11.52 18.72 -8.43
CA SER A 155 12.55 17.82 -7.86
C SER A 155 11.90 16.67 -7.10
N PRO A 156 12.14 15.40 -7.49
CA PRO A 156 11.42 14.28 -6.91
C PRO A 156 11.77 14.04 -5.45
N GLY A 157 10.76 13.80 -4.61
CA GLY A 157 10.96 13.15 -3.32
C GLY A 157 11.31 11.68 -3.56
N THR A 158 12.43 11.21 -3.02
CA THR A 158 12.98 9.88 -3.33
C THR A 158 13.08 9.02 -2.09
N VAL A 159 12.52 7.80 -2.17
CA VAL A 159 12.67 6.75 -1.15
C VAL A 159 13.34 5.54 -1.78
N THR A 160 14.47 5.11 -1.21
CA THR A 160 15.12 3.84 -1.52
C THR A 160 15.06 2.92 -0.30
N ALA A 161 14.40 1.78 -0.42
CA ALA A 161 14.26 0.79 0.64
C ALA A 161 14.97 -0.52 0.24
N ASN A 162 15.97 -0.93 1.03
CA ASN A 162 16.76 -2.14 0.81
C ASN A 162 16.49 -3.16 1.91
N ASN A 163 15.91 -4.31 1.57
CA ASN A 163 15.60 -5.38 2.51
C ASN A 163 14.78 -4.86 3.72
N VAL A 164 13.68 -4.17 3.43
CA VAL A 164 12.79 -3.60 4.45
C VAL A 164 11.55 -4.47 4.61
N THR A 165 11.17 -4.73 5.85
CA THR A 165 9.91 -5.42 6.19
C THR A 165 8.84 -4.37 6.50
N ILE A 166 7.76 -4.36 5.72
CA ILE A 166 6.66 -3.41 5.84
C ILE A 166 5.39 -4.14 6.25
N THR A 167 4.72 -3.64 7.27
CA THR A 167 3.36 -4.07 7.64
C THR A 167 2.47 -2.84 7.74
N THR A 168 1.45 -2.77 6.89
CA THR A 168 0.43 -1.73 6.94
C THR A 168 -0.94 -2.36 7.20
N SER A 169 -1.66 -1.87 8.20
CA SER A 169 -2.99 -2.38 8.55
C SER A 169 -3.99 -1.25 8.76
N GLY A 170 -5.09 -1.27 8.01
CA GLY A 170 -6.21 -0.36 8.22
C GLY A 170 -7.16 -0.34 7.04
N ASP A 171 -8.40 0.07 7.27
CA ASP A 171 -9.39 0.15 6.21
C ASP A 171 -9.10 1.31 5.24
N ASP A 172 -9.79 1.28 4.09
CA ASP A 172 -9.64 2.25 3.00
C ASP A 172 -8.23 2.28 2.42
N ASN A 173 -7.62 3.46 2.29
CA ASN A 173 -6.37 3.69 1.58
C ASN A 173 -5.13 3.26 2.38
N ALA A 174 -5.15 2.07 2.97
CA ALA A 174 -3.98 1.49 3.61
C ALA A 174 -2.96 1.06 2.54
N MET A 175 -1.78 1.65 2.52
CA MET A 175 -0.75 1.42 1.52
C MET A 175 0.53 0.89 2.15
N GLY A 176 1.10 -0.17 1.56
CA GLY A 176 2.46 -0.60 1.88
C GLY A 176 3.47 0.46 1.43
N ALA A 177 3.50 0.74 0.14
CA ALA A 177 4.43 1.70 -0.43
C ALA A 177 3.81 2.43 -1.63
N ILE A 178 3.87 3.77 -1.64
CA ILE A 178 3.31 4.60 -2.72
C ILE A 178 4.30 5.66 -3.22
N ALA A 179 4.55 5.65 -4.54
CA ALA A 179 5.11 6.79 -5.26
C ALA A 179 3.96 7.64 -5.80
N ASP A 180 3.88 8.89 -5.40
CA ASP A 180 2.81 9.81 -5.78
C ASP A 180 3.42 11.07 -6.41
N LEU A 181 2.76 11.68 -7.39
CA LEU A 181 3.06 12.99 -8.02
C LEU A 181 4.54 13.40 -7.96
N ASN A 182 5.29 13.16 -9.05
CA ASN A 182 6.76 13.36 -9.10
C ASN A 182 7.56 12.63 -7.99
N GLY A 183 6.98 11.66 -7.29
CA GLY A 183 7.67 10.82 -6.32
C GLY A 183 8.42 9.68 -6.97
N THR A 184 9.58 9.33 -6.42
CA THR A 184 10.37 8.17 -6.85
C THR A 184 10.51 7.18 -5.70
N MET A 185 10.11 5.94 -5.94
CA MET A 185 10.21 4.85 -4.98
C MET A 185 10.98 3.68 -5.57
N ILE A 186 12.03 3.25 -4.87
CA ILE A 186 12.87 2.12 -5.27
C ILE A 186 12.88 1.11 -4.11
N LEU A 187 12.42 -0.09 -4.36
CA LEU A 187 12.36 -1.18 -3.39
C LEU A 187 13.25 -2.32 -3.87
N ASN A 188 14.22 -2.73 -3.04
CA ASN A 188 15.18 -3.78 -3.35
C ASN A 188 15.08 -4.89 -2.29
N GLY A 189 14.43 -5.99 -2.63
CA GLY A 189 14.12 -7.09 -1.72
C GLY A 189 13.03 -6.71 -0.71
N GLY A 190 13.05 -7.41 0.43
CA GLY A 190 12.11 -7.17 1.54
C GLY A 190 10.70 -7.73 1.30
N THR A 191 9.84 -7.48 2.29
CA THR A 191 8.47 -7.99 2.30
C THR A 191 7.49 -6.88 2.64
N ILE A 192 6.36 -6.83 1.96
CA ILE A 192 5.28 -5.88 2.22
C ILE A 192 4.02 -6.67 2.49
N THR A 193 3.44 -6.46 3.67
CA THR A 193 2.13 -6.99 4.03
C THR A 193 1.17 -5.83 4.22
N THR A 194 0.08 -5.81 3.49
CA THR A 194 -0.96 -4.78 3.60
C THR A 194 -2.33 -5.40 3.79
N SER A 195 -3.04 -5.02 4.85
CA SER A 195 -4.37 -5.54 5.14
C SER A 195 -5.37 -4.41 5.38
N GLY A 196 -6.56 -4.52 4.79
CA GLY A 196 -7.61 -3.52 4.97
C GLY A 196 -8.84 -3.78 4.13
N ASN A 197 -10.01 -3.45 4.66
CA ASN A 197 -11.25 -3.53 3.89
C ASN A 197 -11.55 -2.19 3.21
N GLN A 198 -12.08 -2.26 2.00
CA GLN A 198 -12.77 -1.13 1.40
C GLN A 198 -14.04 -0.80 2.22
N VAL A 199 -14.07 0.35 2.89
CA VAL A 199 -15.28 0.84 3.57
C VAL A 199 -15.88 2.06 2.87
N ARG A 200 -15.09 2.81 2.09
CA ARG A 200 -15.56 3.88 1.21
C ARG A 200 -15.34 3.55 -0.27
N GLN A 201 -16.22 4.08 -1.11
CA GLN A 201 -16.08 3.92 -2.55
C GLN A 201 -14.74 4.48 -3.03
N SER A 202 -14.05 3.73 -3.90
CA SER A 202 -12.75 4.12 -4.46
C SER A 202 -11.63 4.32 -3.43
N SER A 203 -11.71 3.66 -2.27
CA SER A 203 -10.64 3.62 -1.27
C SER A 203 -10.29 2.18 -0.95
N TYR A 204 -9.04 1.80 -1.18
CA TYR A 204 -8.63 0.40 -1.20
C TYR A 204 -7.27 0.22 -0.55
N ALA A 205 -7.09 -0.92 0.10
CA ALA A 205 -5.78 -1.29 0.61
C ALA A 205 -4.89 -1.74 -0.56
N HIS A 206 -3.67 -1.21 -0.67
CA HIS A 206 -2.71 -1.63 -1.70
C HIS A 206 -1.35 -2.00 -1.12
N GLY A 207 -0.74 -3.04 -1.69
CA GLY A 207 0.66 -3.38 -1.39
C GLY A 207 1.61 -2.31 -1.95
N LEU A 208 1.60 -2.17 -3.28
CA LEU A 208 2.41 -1.20 -4.03
C LEU A 208 1.53 -0.27 -4.86
N GLY A 209 1.89 1.01 -4.93
CA GLY A 209 1.17 2.01 -5.72
C GLY A 209 2.10 3.00 -6.42
N ALA A 210 1.78 3.32 -7.67
CA ALA A 210 2.28 4.52 -8.34
C ALA A 210 1.08 5.36 -8.79
N ARG A 211 1.02 6.63 -8.41
CA ARG A 211 -0.12 7.50 -8.73
C ARG A 211 0.32 8.88 -9.20
N ASN A 212 -0.51 9.49 -10.05
CA ASN A 212 -0.36 10.84 -10.57
C ASN A 212 0.87 10.98 -11.49
N PRO A 213 0.92 12.03 -12.35
CA PRO A 213 2.03 12.19 -13.27
C PRO A 213 3.37 12.27 -12.55
N GLY A 214 4.36 11.53 -13.05
CA GLY A 214 5.71 11.48 -12.48
C GLY A 214 5.85 10.61 -11.23
N GLY A 215 4.78 10.00 -10.72
CA GLY A 215 4.87 8.97 -9.69
C GLY A 215 5.51 7.71 -10.28
N ASN A 216 6.74 7.38 -9.84
CA ASN A 216 7.51 6.25 -10.37
C ASN A 216 7.88 5.28 -9.27
N LEU A 217 7.41 4.04 -9.38
CA LEU A 217 7.74 2.94 -8.48
C LEU A 217 8.55 1.87 -9.22
N THR A 218 9.68 1.48 -8.66
CA THR A 218 10.45 0.31 -9.09
C THR A 218 10.61 -0.65 -7.92
N ALA A 219 10.21 -1.90 -8.10
CA ALA A 219 10.39 -2.96 -7.10
C ALA A 219 11.18 -4.13 -7.70
N ASN A 220 12.23 -4.55 -6.99
CA ASN A 220 13.16 -5.61 -7.41
C ASN A 220 13.20 -6.69 -6.33
N GLY A 221 12.78 -7.93 -6.63
CA GLY A 221 12.85 -9.04 -5.67
C GLY A 221 11.98 -8.88 -4.42
N THR A 222 10.99 -7.98 -4.45
CA THR A 222 10.10 -7.71 -3.30
C THR A 222 8.96 -8.72 -3.24
N VAL A 223 8.62 -9.19 -2.04
CA VAL A 223 7.44 -10.03 -1.81
C VAL A 223 6.29 -9.20 -1.26
N VAL A 224 5.11 -9.29 -1.88
CA VAL A 224 3.93 -8.51 -1.52
C VAL A 224 2.79 -9.45 -1.15
N HIS A 225 2.22 -9.22 0.03
CA HIS A 225 1.05 -9.89 0.57
C HIS A 225 -0.05 -8.86 0.81
N THR A 226 -1.23 -9.07 0.24
CA THR A 226 -2.38 -8.18 0.48
C THR A 226 -3.62 -8.94 0.90
N SER A 227 -4.37 -8.43 1.86
CA SER A 227 -5.62 -9.03 2.32
C SER A 227 -6.71 -8.00 2.61
N GLY A 228 -7.95 -8.47 2.55
CA GLY A 228 -9.15 -7.65 2.79
C GLY A 228 -9.96 -7.38 1.53
N LEU A 229 -11.18 -6.87 1.73
CA LEU A 229 -12.15 -6.62 0.67
C LEU A 229 -11.60 -5.60 -0.33
N SER A 230 -11.50 -6.02 -1.60
CA SER A 230 -11.00 -5.20 -2.71
C SER A 230 -9.54 -4.77 -2.58
N ALA A 231 -8.76 -5.38 -1.69
CA ALA A 231 -7.32 -5.13 -1.58
C ALA A 231 -6.58 -5.56 -2.85
N MET A 232 -5.60 -4.76 -3.29
CA MET A 232 -4.84 -5.02 -4.51
C MET A 232 -3.34 -5.12 -4.21
N GLY A 233 -2.66 -6.09 -4.82
CA GLY A 233 -1.21 -6.24 -4.65
C GLY A 233 -0.43 -5.04 -5.17
N VAL A 234 -0.70 -4.64 -6.42
CA VAL A 234 -0.02 -3.53 -7.10
C VAL A 234 -1.03 -2.71 -7.90
N TRP A 235 -0.83 -1.40 -7.93
CA TRP A 235 -1.68 -0.47 -8.65
C TRP A 235 -0.87 0.67 -9.29
N SER A 236 -1.28 1.09 -10.48
CA SER A 236 -0.75 2.27 -11.17
C SER A 236 -1.89 3.08 -11.75
N ASP A 237 -1.94 4.37 -11.47
CA ASP A 237 -3.10 5.22 -11.78
C ASP A 237 -2.73 6.67 -12.07
N ASP A 238 -3.62 7.39 -12.76
CA ASP A 238 -3.51 8.83 -13.04
C ASP A 238 -2.14 9.25 -13.65
N GLY A 239 -1.50 8.37 -14.43
CA GLY A 239 -0.19 8.63 -15.04
C GLY A 239 1.02 8.22 -14.19
N GLY A 240 0.80 7.50 -13.08
CA GLY A 240 1.84 6.82 -12.33
C GLY A 240 2.34 5.57 -13.06
N ASN A 241 3.61 5.21 -12.85
CA ASN A 241 4.30 4.12 -13.52
C ASN A 241 4.93 3.16 -12.49
N SER A 242 4.70 1.85 -12.66
CA SER A 242 5.33 0.80 -11.86
C SER A 242 6.15 -0.16 -12.70
N ILE A 243 7.39 -0.41 -12.28
CA ILE A 243 8.30 -1.41 -12.85
C ILE A 243 8.52 -2.50 -11.80
N LEU A 244 8.19 -3.75 -12.14
CA LEU A 244 8.32 -4.90 -11.24
C LEU A 244 9.32 -5.90 -11.83
N ASN A 245 10.40 -6.17 -11.11
CA ASN A 245 11.42 -7.14 -11.47
C ASN A 245 11.49 -8.22 -10.38
N ASP A 246 11.18 -9.47 -10.73
CA ASP A 246 11.18 -10.60 -9.79
C ASP A 246 10.33 -10.37 -8.53
N VAL A 247 9.19 -9.69 -8.69
CA VAL A 247 8.25 -9.42 -7.59
C VAL A 247 7.27 -10.58 -7.48
N ARG A 248 7.05 -11.04 -6.25
CA ARG A 248 6.04 -12.05 -5.93
C ARG A 248 4.85 -11.40 -5.25
N ILE A 249 3.65 -11.64 -5.76
CA ILE A 249 2.42 -11.05 -5.22
C ILE A 249 1.45 -12.17 -4.84
N ALA A 250 0.95 -12.12 -3.61
CA ALA A 250 -0.10 -13.01 -3.14
C ALA A 250 -1.22 -12.20 -2.47
N GLY A 251 -2.46 -12.52 -2.83
CA GLY A 251 -3.65 -11.93 -2.26
C GLY A 251 -4.46 -12.95 -1.46
N GLU A 252 -5.00 -12.55 -0.32
CA GLU A 252 -5.99 -13.32 0.43
C GLU A 252 -7.33 -12.60 0.43
N LEU A 253 -8.32 -13.22 -0.20
CA LEU A 253 -9.71 -12.78 -0.08
C LEU A 253 -10.25 -13.28 1.26
N GLU A 254 -10.58 -12.36 2.16
CA GLU A 254 -11.45 -12.69 3.28
C GLU A 254 -12.79 -13.14 2.68
N ARG A 255 -13.16 -14.40 2.90
CA ARG A 255 -14.35 -15.00 2.28
C ARG A 255 -15.57 -14.18 2.66
N TYR A 256 -16.24 -13.60 1.67
CA TYR A 256 -17.60 -13.03 1.76
C TYR A 256 -18.68 -14.10 2.05
N LEU A 257 -18.35 -15.23 2.69
CA LEU A 257 -19.27 -16.34 2.92
C LEU A 257 -19.92 -16.33 4.31
N ASP A 258 -19.49 -15.48 5.24
CA ASP A 258 -19.99 -15.49 6.63
C ASP A 258 -21.07 -14.43 6.93
N HIS A 259 -21.51 -13.64 5.95
CA HIS A 259 -22.60 -12.65 6.13
C HIS A 259 -23.89 -12.98 5.39
N ASN A 260 -23.98 -14.16 4.78
CA ASN A 260 -25.24 -14.63 4.22
C ASN A 260 -26.06 -15.34 5.31
N PRO A 261 -27.22 -14.81 5.77
CA PRO A 261 -28.05 -15.45 6.80
C PRO A 261 -28.48 -16.88 6.43
N TRP A 262 -28.44 -17.23 5.13
CA TRP A 262 -28.65 -18.58 4.62
C TRP A 262 -27.64 -19.63 5.15
N HIS A 263 -26.41 -19.24 5.49
CA HIS A 263 -25.40 -20.19 6.00
C HIS A 263 -25.56 -20.50 7.51
N ARG A 264 -26.20 -19.63 8.30
CA ARG A 264 -26.50 -19.94 9.72
C ARG A 264 -27.60 -20.98 9.88
N CYS A 265 -28.55 -21.06 8.95
CA CYS A 265 -29.60 -22.09 8.98
C CYS A 265 -29.08 -23.52 8.76
N LEU A 266 -27.98 -23.69 8.01
CA LEU A 266 -27.42 -25.02 7.72
C LEU A 266 -26.54 -25.59 8.86
N ARG A 267 -26.09 -24.76 9.81
CA ARG A 267 -25.40 -25.23 11.03
C ARG A 267 -26.34 -25.56 12.19
N ALA A 268 -27.56 -25.02 12.21
CA ALA A 268 -28.52 -25.27 13.29
C ALA A 268 -29.29 -26.60 13.16
N SER A 269 -29.26 -27.27 11.99
CA SER A 269 -30.04 -28.50 11.75
C SER A 269 -29.26 -29.81 11.92
N ARG A 270 -27.98 -29.76 12.31
CA ARG A 270 -27.13 -30.96 12.48
C ARG A 270 -26.86 -31.37 13.93
N GLY A 271 -27.62 -30.86 14.89
CA GLY A 271 -27.36 -31.17 16.29
C GLY A 271 -28.54 -31.00 17.24
N THR A 272 -29.66 -31.69 17.01
CA THR A 272 -30.63 -32.00 18.09
C THR A 272 -31.42 -33.26 17.76
N ARG A 273 -31.13 -34.35 18.48
CA ARG A 273 -32.09 -35.44 18.70
C ARG A 273 -32.94 -35.06 19.91
N HIS A 274 -34.26 -35.23 19.77
CA HIS A 274 -35.29 -35.38 20.82
C HIS A 274 -35.12 -34.61 22.15
N ALA A 275 -35.93 -33.58 22.38
CA ALA A 275 -36.95 -33.52 23.43
C ALA A 275 -37.43 -32.08 23.70
N GLU A 276 -38.71 -31.97 24.05
CA GLU A 276 -39.45 -30.86 24.68
C GLU A 276 -39.84 -29.62 23.86
N TRP A 277 -41.14 -29.59 23.56
CA TRP A 277 -41.95 -28.42 23.23
C TRP A 277 -42.45 -27.74 24.52
N ARG A 278 -42.23 -26.42 24.68
CA ARG A 278 -43.25 -25.44 25.16
C ARG A 278 -42.73 -23.98 25.05
N HIS A 279 -43.54 -23.19 24.35
CA HIS A 279 -43.69 -21.72 24.36
C HIS A 279 -42.46 -20.77 24.26
N HIS A 280 -42.25 -20.23 23.06
CA HIS A 280 -42.54 -18.82 22.77
C HIS A 280 -42.67 -18.57 21.24
N ARG A 281 -43.84 -18.04 20.83
CA ARG A 281 -44.13 -17.38 19.54
C ARG A 281 -43.17 -16.17 19.42
N GLN A 282 -42.70 -15.65 18.29
CA GLN A 282 -43.31 -15.29 17.00
C GLN A 282 -42.13 -14.62 16.23
N GLN A 283 -41.60 -15.10 15.11
CA GLN A 283 -41.82 -14.56 13.76
C GLN A 283 -40.75 -15.18 12.83
N CYS A 284 -41.08 -16.26 12.13
CA CYS A 284 -40.36 -16.71 10.93
C CYS A 284 -41.43 -17.21 9.97
N LEU A 285 -42.00 -16.28 9.20
CA LEU A 285 -42.99 -16.56 8.19
C LEU A 285 -42.28 -16.90 6.86
N THR A 286 -42.70 -18.05 6.31
CA THR A 286 -42.62 -18.49 4.91
C THR A 286 -41.28 -18.96 4.36
N CYS A 287 -41.08 -20.28 4.34
CA CYS A 287 -40.31 -20.99 3.31
C CYS A 287 -41.17 -22.16 2.81
N ALA A 288 -41.58 -22.12 1.55
CA ALA A 288 -42.21 -23.23 0.84
C ALA A 288 -41.13 -24.20 0.31
N PRO A 289 -41.41 -25.51 0.17
CA PRO A 289 -40.40 -26.50 -0.23
C PRO A 289 -40.35 -26.69 -1.76
N LEU A 290 -39.15 -26.91 -2.30
CA LEU A 290 -38.94 -27.66 -3.54
C LEU A 290 -37.96 -28.81 -3.28
N PRO A 291 -38.22 -30.03 -3.80
CA PRO A 291 -37.42 -31.21 -3.51
C PRO A 291 -36.31 -31.47 -4.54
N ASN A 292 -35.26 -32.16 -4.07
CA ASN A 292 -34.28 -32.95 -4.83
C ASN A 292 -33.33 -32.23 -5.79
N ARG A 293 -32.05 -32.15 -5.41
CA ARG A 293 -30.90 -32.63 -6.21
C ARG A 293 -29.62 -32.73 -5.36
N HIS A 294 -28.86 -33.79 -5.62
CA HIS A 294 -27.63 -34.19 -4.94
C HIS A 294 -26.58 -33.07 -4.84
N LEU A 295 -26.08 -32.81 -3.62
CA LEU A 295 -24.90 -31.99 -3.38
C LEU A 295 -23.65 -32.90 -3.33
N ARG A 296 -22.74 -32.70 -4.30
CA ARG A 296 -21.32 -33.07 -4.14
C ARG A 296 -20.60 -31.86 -3.54
N CYS A 297 -19.89 -32.05 -2.44
CA CYS A 297 -18.94 -31.06 -1.92
C CYS A 297 -17.67 -31.03 -2.79
N PRO A 298 -17.04 -29.85 -2.97
CA PRO A 298 -15.61 -29.78 -3.14
C PRO A 298 -14.96 -29.14 -1.89
N PRO A 299 -13.75 -29.58 -1.48
CA PRO A 299 -12.91 -28.80 -0.59
C PRO A 299 -12.12 -27.76 -1.40
N MET A 300 -11.67 -26.69 -0.72
CA MET A 300 -10.32 -26.10 -0.79
C MET A 300 -10.32 -24.59 -0.54
N THR A 301 -9.43 -24.18 0.35
CA THR A 301 -8.76 -22.87 0.40
C THR A 301 -7.91 -22.73 -0.87
N GLN A 302 -8.14 -21.69 -1.68
CA GLN A 302 -7.30 -21.40 -2.83
C GLN A 302 -6.36 -20.25 -2.48
N ARG A 303 -5.06 -20.55 -2.45
CA ARG A 303 -3.99 -19.56 -2.44
C ARG A 303 -3.68 -19.24 -3.91
N TYR A 304 -3.78 -17.98 -4.29
CA TYR A 304 -3.37 -17.54 -5.62
C TYR A 304 -1.94 -17.00 -5.53
N GLU A 305 -0.98 -17.72 -6.13
CA GLU A 305 0.40 -17.27 -6.26
C GLU A 305 0.66 -16.85 -7.70
N TYR A 306 1.02 -15.58 -7.91
CA TYR A 306 1.46 -15.08 -9.21
C TYR A 306 2.93 -14.66 -9.10
N SER A 307 3.77 -15.11 -10.04
CA SER A 307 5.16 -14.72 -10.17
C SER A 307 5.34 -13.99 -11.51
N LEU A 308 5.83 -12.75 -11.45
CA LEU A 308 6.08 -11.92 -12.63
C LEU A 308 7.59 -11.72 -12.77
N HIS A 309 8.16 -12.17 -13.88
CA HIS A 309 9.61 -12.07 -14.12
C HIS A 309 10.04 -10.79 -14.86
N ARG A 310 9.12 -10.08 -15.55
CA ARG A 310 9.32 -8.71 -16.05
C ARG A 310 8.01 -8.21 -16.67
N SER A 311 7.48 -7.08 -16.20
CA SER A 311 6.31 -6.45 -16.83
C SER A 311 6.30 -4.95 -16.58
N SER A 312 6.09 -4.16 -17.64
CA SER A 312 5.67 -2.76 -17.54
C SER A 312 4.15 -2.70 -17.59
N VAL A 313 3.54 -1.92 -16.71
CA VAL A 313 2.09 -1.66 -16.72
C VAL A 313 1.91 -0.20 -17.11
N ASP A 314 1.66 0.04 -18.40
CA ASP A 314 1.33 1.36 -18.92
C ASP A 314 -0.19 1.55 -18.99
N ALA A 315 -0.69 2.70 -18.55
CA ALA A 315 -2.12 3.01 -18.53
C ALA A 315 -2.51 3.89 -19.72
N ASP A 316 -3.23 3.31 -20.70
CA ASP A 316 -4.06 4.06 -21.65
C ASP A 316 -5.56 3.72 -21.44
N ALA A 317 -6.28 4.75 -20.99
CA ALA A 317 -7.73 5.04 -20.96
C ALA A 317 -8.80 3.91 -21.00
N PHE A 318 -9.63 3.93 -19.95
CA PHE A 318 -10.99 3.37 -19.77
C PHE A 318 -11.20 1.86 -19.56
N SER A 319 -11.34 1.52 -18.27
CA SER A 319 -12.29 0.57 -17.65
C SER A 319 -12.75 -0.63 -18.49
N SER A 320 -12.00 -1.71 -18.42
CA SER A 320 -12.43 -3.06 -18.05
C SER A 320 -11.22 -3.97 -18.24
N THR A 321 -11.04 -4.92 -17.32
CA THR A 321 -9.92 -5.87 -17.29
C THR A 321 -9.66 -6.47 -18.68
N VAL A 322 -8.60 -6.01 -19.34
CA VAL A 322 -7.99 -6.67 -20.49
C VAL A 322 -6.49 -6.69 -20.24
N VAL A 323 -5.99 -7.84 -19.76
CA VAL A 323 -4.56 -8.15 -19.85
C VAL A 323 -4.24 -8.32 -21.33
N ARG A 324 -3.65 -7.31 -21.97
CA ARG A 324 -3.03 -7.48 -23.28
C ARG A 324 -1.69 -8.18 -23.08
N LEU A 325 -1.65 -9.48 -23.32
CA LEU A 325 -0.40 -10.19 -23.59
C LEU A 325 0.11 -9.75 -24.97
N ALA A 326 1.05 -8.80 -24.99
CA ALA A 326 1.89 -8.58 -26.17
C ALA A 326 2.99 -9.65 -26.16
N THR A 327 2.78 -10.74 -26.90
CA THR A 327 3.88 -11.62 -27.30
C THR A 327 4.49 -11.03 -28.55
N THR A 328 5.72 -10.52 -28.46
CA THR A 328 6.52 -10.19 -29.64
C THR A 328 7.06 -11.50 -30.21
N SER A 329 6.28 -12.19 -31.05
CA SER A 329 6.84 -13.20 -31.94
C SER A 329 7.55 -12.48 -33.08
N ALA A 330 8.89 -12.44 -33.03
CA ALA A 330 9.68 -12.01 -34.17
C ALA A 330 9.51 -13.03 -35.31
N CYS A 331 8.91 -12.61 -36.44
CA CYS A 331 9.09 -13.33 -37.69
C CYS A 331 10.51 -13.00 -38.22
N PRO A 332 11.36 -14.00 -38.47
CA PRO A 332 12.68 -13.76 -39.02
C PRO A 332 12.54 -13.50 -40.52
N THR A 333 12.30 -12.25 -40.91
CA THR A 333 12.79 -11.58 -42.13
C THR A 333 12.08 -10.24 -42.35
N GLY A 334 12.77 -9.14 -42.01
CA GLY A 334 12.88 -7.93 -42.84
C GLY A 334 11.66 -7.12 -43.33
N GLY A 335 10.45 -7.28 -42.83
CA GLY A 335 9.27 -6.50 -43.28
C GLY A 335 8.92 -5.31 -42.39
N LYS A 336 8.89 -4.07 -42.92
CA LYS A 336 8.36 -2.89 -42.21
C LYS A 336 6.83 -2.98 -42.04
N PRO A 337 6.25 -2.67 -40.87
CA PRO A 337 4.80 -2.63 -40.71
C PRO A 337 4.21 -1.34 -41.31
N THR A 338 3.31 -1.46 -42.28
CA THR A 338 2.40 -0.40 -42.72
C THR A 338 1.12 -0.40 -41.86
N LEU A 339 0.81 0.74 -41.23
CA LEU A 339 -0.48 0.97 -40.57
C LEU A 339 -1.56 1.23 -41.63
N ALA A 340 -2.64 0.43 -41.63
CA ALA A 340 -3.86 0.76 -42.36
C ALA A 340 -4.96 1.13 -41.36
N TRP A 341 -5.53 2.33 -41.52
CA TRP A 341 -6.69 2.79 -40.77
C TRP A 341 -7.98 2.29 -41.43
N ILE A 342 -8.86 1.64 -40.67
CA ILE A 342 -10.25 1.40 -41.09
C ILE A 342 -11.16 2.10 -40.08
N THR A 343 -11.75 3.21 -40.50
CA THR A 343 -12.85 3.89 -39.81
C THR A 343 -14.15 3.12 -40.04
N ARG A 344 -14.87 2.75 -38.97
CA ARG A 344 -16.21 2.17 -39.09
C ARG A 344 -17.23 3.05 -38.36
N GLN A 345 -18.10 3.69 -39.15
CA GLN A 345 -19.30 4.38 -38.68
C GLN A 345 -20.30 3.39 -38.07
N THR A 346 -20.84 3.68 -36.89
CA THR A 346 -21.98 2.96 -36.33
C THR A 346 -23.29 3.70 -36.63
N ARG A 347 -24.14 3.07 -37.45
CA ARG A 347 -25.50 3.52 -37.79
C ARG A 347 -26.43 3.20 -36.62
N ARG A 348 -27.16 4.20 -36.10
CA ARG A 348 -28.22 4.03 -35.09
C ARG A 348 -29.41 3.26 -35.67
N LEU A 349 -29.83 2.17 -35.00
CA LEU A 349 -31.17 1.61 -35.14
C LEU A 349 -31.97 1.95 -33.87
N ARG A 350 -33.12 2.61 -34.04
CA ARG A 350 -34.12 2.87 -32.98
C ARG A 350 -35.01 1.63 -32.85
N SER A 351 -35.30 1.18 -31.62
CA SER A 351 -36.49 0.38 -31.33
C SER A 351 -37.03 0.67 -29.93
N SER A 352 -38.34 0.92 -29.87
CA SER A 352 -39.17 1.24 -28.71
C SER A 352 -39.71 0.00 -27.99
N SER A 353 -39.41 -0.19 -26.69
CA SER A 353 -40.17 -0.93 -25.64
C SER A 353 -39.36 -1.10 -24.33
N PRO A 354 -40.00 -1.25 -23.13
CA PRO A 354 -39.45 -0.89 -21.79
C PRO A 354 -38.59 -1.97 -21.09
N PRO A 355 -37.92 -1.65 -19.94
CA PRO A 355 -36.66 -2.30 -19.58
C PRO A 355 -36.84 -3.55 -18.70
N ALA A 356 -36.47 -4.71 -19.24
CA ALA A 356 -36.13 -5.90 -18.47
C ALA A 356 -34.72 -6.36 -18.84
N ILE A 357 -33.86 -6.43 -17.83
CA ILE A 357 -32.58 -7.15 -17.71
C ILE A 357 -32.07 -7.79 -19.01
N ARG A 358 -31.10 -7.15 -19.67
CA ARG A 358 -30.33 -7.77 -20.76
C ARG A 358 -28.91 -8.12 -20.30
N ASN A 359 -28.72 -9.39 -19.94
CA ASN A 359 -27.40 -10.02 -20.01
C ASN A 359 -26.95 -10.04 -21.48
N ARG A 360 -25.81 -9.41 -21.79
CA ARG A 360 -25.14 -9.63 -23.08
C ARG A 360 -24.31 -10.91 -22.99
N LEU A 361 -24.77 -11.95 -23.66
CA LEU A 361 -23.89 -12.98 -24.22
C LEU A 361 -23.07 -12.32 -25.33
N MET A 362 -21.74 -12.21 -25.17
CA MET A 362 -20.83 -12.03 -26.29
C MET A 362 -20.22 -13.38 -26.64
N GLY A 363 -20.55 -13.86 -27.84
CA GLY A 363 -19.87 -14.99 -28.46
C GLY A 363 -18.43 -14.63 -28.79
N ILE A 364 -17.51 -15.53 -28.46
CA ILE A 364 -16.11 -15.47 -28.87
C ILE A 364 -16.03 -15.96 -30.32
N ALA A 365 -15.52 -15.12 -31.22
CA ALA A 365 -15.06 -15.55 -32.54
C ALA A 365 -13.53 -15.67 -32.50
N ILE A 366 -13.01 -16.89 -32.60
CA ILE A 366 -11.58 -17.15 -32.77
C ILE A 366 -11.29 -17.13 -34.27
N ALA A 367 -10.51 -16.14 -34.73
CA ALA A 367 -9.91 -16.16 -36.06
C ALA A 367 -8.47 -16.65 -35.94
N THR A 368 -8.21 -17.91 -36.27
CA THR A 368 -6.85 -18.42 -36.49
C THR A 368 -6.38 -18.00 -37.88
N ARG A 369 -5.25 -17.29 -37.96
CA ARG A 369 -4.48 -17.18 -39.22
C ARG A 369 -3.46 -18.31 -39.24
N ALA A 370 -3.55 -19.16 -40.26
CA ALA A 370 -2.49 -20.09 -40.61
C ALA A 370 -1.35 -19.32 -41.28
N CYS A 371 -0.11 -19.59 -40.88
CA CYS A 371 1.05 -19.34 -41.73
C CYS A 371 1.07 -20.45 -42.78
N SER A 372 0.91 -20.10 -44.06
CA SER A 372 1.22 -21.02 -45.17
C SER A 372 2.73 -21.04 -45.38
N VAL A 373 3.27 -22.23 -45.64
CA VAL A 373 4.66 -22.48 -46.04
C VAL A 373 5.00 -21.74 -47.33
#